data_AF-A0A644XLG0-F1
#
_entry.id   AF-A0A644XLG0-F1
#
_cell.length_a   1.000
_cell.length_b   1.000
_cell.length_c   1.000
_cell.angle_alpha   90.00
_cell.angle_beta   90.00
_cell.angle_gamma   90.00
#
_symmetry.space_group_name_H-M   'P 1'
#
loop_
_entity.id
_entity.type
_entity.pdbx_description
1 polymer ?
#
loop_
_entity_poly.entity_id
_entity_poly.type
_entity_poly.pdbx_seq_one_letter_code
_entity_poly.pdbx_strand_id
1 'polypeptide(L)'
;MGSICDVTEEVVDYLNAHGEKAGLVKVRLYRPFIPQKFITAISATAAKIAVLDHTKEPGSLGEPLYQDVITALANAGLSKTVTGGRYGLGSKDTPPSSVFAVYEELRASRPSARRGGQGHPEEEPRRDGHELRLRVCGAGGHGLQHKPDPEGY
;
A
#
# COMPACT_ATOMS: atom_id res chain seq x y z
N MET A 1 1.06 -3.38 -6.31
CA MET A 1 1.24 -4.28 -7.43
C MET A 1 1.35 -3.37 -8.63
N GLY A 2 1.84 -3.89 -9.74
CA GLY A 2 2.46 -3.01 -10.73
C GLY A 2 3.75 -2.37 -10.17
N SER A 3 4.30 -1.45 -10.95
CA SER A 3 5.66 -0.91 -10.79
C SER A 3 5.93 -0.20 -9.46
N ILE A 4 4.89 0.30 -8.78
CA ILE A 4 5.08 0.99 -7.50
C ILE A 4 5.66 0.07 -6.41
N CYS A 5 5.52 -1.26 -6.54
CA CYS A 5 6.03 -2.21 -5.56
C CYS A 5 7.55 -2.11 -5.38
N ASP A 6 8.30 -1.86 -6.46
CA ASP A 6 9.75 -1.88 -6.43
C ASP A 6 10.27 -0.63 -5.72
N VAL A 7 9.73 0.54 -6.09
CA VAL A 7 9.96 1.80 -5.38
C VAL A 7 9.55 1.72 -3.90
N THR A 8 8.48 0.98 -3.60
CA THR A 8 8.04 0.80 -2.21
C THR A 8 8.98 -0.08 -1.41
N GLU A 9 9.55 -1.11 -2.03
CA GLU A 9 10.52 -2.00 -1.39
C GLU A 9 11.78 -1.23 -1.01
N GLU A 10 12.34 -0.44 -1.93
CA GLU A 10 13.51 0.41 -1.65
C GLU A 10 13.27 1.37 -0.47
N VAL A 11 12.08 1.98 -0.41
CA VAL A 11 11.72 2.89 0.68
C VAL A 11 11.52 2.13 2.00
N VAL A 12 10.94 0.93 1.97
CA VAL A 12 10.79 0.08 3.17
C VAL A 12 12.15 -0.34 3.70
N ASP A 13 13.07 -0.75 2.83
CA ASP A 13 14.43 -1.13 3.21
C ASP A 13 15.17 0.05 3.83
N TYR A 14 15.04 1.24 3.23
CA TYR A 14 15.57 2.48 3.80
C TYR A 14 15.00 2.77 5.18
N LEU A 15 13.67 2.72 5.35
CA LEU A 15 13.00 2.99 6.63
C LEU A 15 13.46 1.99 7.71
N ASN A 16 13.51 0.70 7.37
CA ASN A 16 13.96 -0.35 8.28
C ASN A 16 15.43 -0.18 8.69
N ALA A 17 16.30 0.22 7.76
CA ALA A 17 17.70 0.54 8.06
C ALA A 17 17.85 1.74 9.03
N HIS A 18 16.85 2.62 9.09
CA HIS A 18 16.79 3.76 10.01
C HIS A 18 15.97 3.48 11.29
N GLY A 19 15.69 2.21 11.59
CA GLY A 19 15.04 1.80 12.83
C GLY A 19 13.51 1.92 12.83
N GLU A 20 12.91 2.26 11.69
CA GLU A 20 11.46 2.24 11.55
C GLU A 20 10.94 0.82 11.35
N LYS A 21 9.67 0.60 11.72
CA LYS A 21 9.00 -0.68 11.52
C LYS A 21 8.08 -0.60 10.31
N ALA A 22 8.65 -0.71 9.11
CA ALA A 22 7.91 -0.65 7.86
C ALA A 22 7.82 -2.03 7.20
N GLY A 23 6.67 -2.30 6.57
CA GLY A 23 6.46 -3.51 5.79
C GLY A 23 5.70 -3.25 4.50
N LEU A 24 5.82 -4.20 3.58
CA LEU A 24 5.15 -4.20 2.28
C LEU A 24 4.53 -5.57 1.99
N VAL A 25 3.26 -5.59 1.61
CA VAL A 25 2.61 -6.75 0.98
C VAL A 25 2.44 -6.48 -0.51
N LYS A 26 3.13 -7.28 -1.31
CA LYS A 26 3.00 -7.30 -2.77
C LYS A 26 1.90 -8.28 -3.15
N VAL A 27 0.71 -7.77 -3.51
CA VAL A 27 -0.31 -8.62 -4.15
C VAL A 27 0.24 -9.01 -5.52
N ARG A 28 0.24 -10.29 -5.89
CA ARG A 28 0.73 -10.73 -7.22
C ARG A 28 -0.39 -11.31 -8.08
N LEU A 29 -1.35 -11.96 -7.43
CA LEU A 29 -2.57 -12.49 -8.03
C LEU A 29 -3.76 -11.71 -7.46
N TYR A 30 -4.36 -10.82 -8.25
CA TYR A 30 -5.52 -10.04 -7.81
C TYR A 30 -6.82 -10.84 -7.88
N ARG A 31 -6.98 -11.68 -8.91
CA ARG A 31 -8.16 -12.52 -9.12
C ARG A 31 -7.73 -13.92 -9.60
N PRO A 32 -8.22 -15.00 -8.95
CA PRO A 32 -9.03 -15.00 -7.72
C PRO A 32 -8.24 -14.44 -6.52
N PHE A 33 -8.88 -13.58 -5.72
CA PHE A 33 -8.30 -13.07 -4.48
C PHE A 33 -8.41 -14.15 -3.39
N ILE A 34 -7.32 -14.43 -2.67
CA ILE A 34 -7.28 -15.48 -1.64
C ILE A 34 -7.05 -14.82 -0.27
N PRO A 35 -8.13 -14.49 0.49
CA PRO A 35 -8.04 -13.76 1.74
C PRO A 35 -7.09 -14.40 2.76
N GLN A 36 -7.11 -15.72 2.92
CA GLN A 36 -6.28 -16.42 3.90
C GLN A 36 -4.78 -16.22 3.64
N LYS A 37 -4.36 -16.29 2.36
CA LYS A 37 -2.97 -16.03 1.97
C LYS A 37 -2.58 -14.58 2.23
N PHE A 38 -3.49 -13.65 1.93
CA PHE A 38 -3.27 -12.23 2.21
C PHE A 38 -3.10 -11.96 3.70
N ILE A 39 -4.00 -12.47 4.55
CA ILE A 39 -3.94 -12.31 6.01
C ILE A 39 -2.66 -12.91 6.59
N THR A 40 -2.26 -14.10 6.13
CA THR A 40 -1.03 -14.77 6.58
C THR A 40 0.22 -13.96 6.23
N ALA A 41 0.19 -13.19 5.13
CA ALA A 41 1.30 -12.32 4.75
C ALA A 41 1.38 -11.03 5.58
N ILE A 42 0.32 -10.66 6.32
CA ILE A 42 0.34 -9.51 7.22
C ILE A 42 1.00 -9.92 8.54
N SER A 43 2.02 -9.17 8.97
CA SER A 43 2.61 -9.35 10.29
C SER A 43 1.56 -9.13 11.39
N ALA A 44 1.54 -10.00 12.40
CA ALA A 44 0.61 -9.92 13.53
C ALA A 44 0.65 -8.55 14.25
N THR A 45 1.84 -7.93 14.26
CA THR A 45 2.10 -6.62 14.90
C THR A 45 1.70 -5.41 14.06
N ALA A 46 1.30 -5.60 12.79
CA ALA A 46 0.86 -4.52 11.94
C ALA A 46 -0.50 -4.00 12.41
N ALA A 47 -0.58 -2.77 12.91
CA ALA A 47 -1.84 -2.18 13.37
C ALA A 47 -2.44 -1.17 12.36
N LYS A 48 -1.59 -0.57 11.51
CA LYS A 48 -1.98 0.37 10.46
C LYS A 48 -1.58 -0.12 9.07
N ILE A 49 -2.51 -0.05 8.13
CA ILE A 49 -2.36 -0.53 6.76
C ILE A 49 -2.76 0.58 5.77
N ALA A 50 -1.87 0.95 4.85
CA ALA A 50 -2.23 1.74 3.67
C ALA A 50 -2.44 0.82 2.47
N VAL A 51 -3.59 0.91 1.81
CA VAL A 51 -3.88 0.20 0.56
C VAL A 51 -3.82 1.18 -0.59
N LEU A 52 -2.98 0.89 -1.59
CA LEU A 52 -2.83 1.74 -2.76
C LEU A 52 -3.38 1.10 -4.03
N ASP A 53 -4.30 1.83 -4.65
CA ASP A 53 -4.99 1.48 -5.88
C ASP A 53 -4.53 2.35 -7.06
N HIS A 54 -4.30 1.71 -8.21
CA HIS A 54 -4.01 2.39 -9.48
C HIS A 54 -5.28 2.55 -10.32
N THR A 55 -6.34 3.02 -9.68
CA THR A 55 -7.62 3.27 -10.34
C THR A 55 -8.40 4.33 -9.58
N LYS A 56 -9.42 4.87 -10.23
CA LYS A 56 -10.40 5.75 -9.63
C LYS A 56 -11.78 5.26 -10.07
N GLU A 57 -12.62 4.92 -9.10
CA GLU A 57 -14.00 4.53 -9.33
C GLU A 57 -14.94 5.60 -8.77
N PRO A 58 -15.39 6.57 -9.58
CA PRO A 58 -16.29 7.63 -9.11
C PRO A 58 -17.57 7.05 -8.51
N GLY A 59 -17.97 7.57 -7.35
CA GLY A 59 -19.17 7.11 -6.64
C GLY A 59 -18.99 5.85 -5.78
N SER A 60 -17.84 5.17 -5.86
CA SER A 60 -17.55 4.02 -5.00
C SER A 60 -17.27 4.44 -3.54
N LEU A 61 -17.57 3.53 -2.62
CA LEU A 61 -17.20 3.65 -1.19
C LEU A 61 -15.69 3.55 -0.98
N GLY A 62 -14.99 2.92 -1.92
CA GLY A 62 -13.54 2.81 -1.94
C GLY A 62 -13.11 1.95 -3.12
N GLU A 63 -11.83 2.01 -3.41
CA GLU A 63 -11.21 1.44 -4.58
C GLU A 63 -11.09 -0.10 -4.45
N PRO A 64 -10.95 -0.84 -5.56
CA PRO A 64 -11.20 -2.29 -5.56
C PRO A 64 -10.32 -3.09 -4.61
N LEU A 65 -9.00 -2.84 -4.57
CA LEU A 65 -8.15 -3.57 -3.63
C LEU A 65 -8.44 -3.15 -2.19
N TYR A 66 -8.64 -1.86 -1.93
CA TYR A 66 -9.01 -1.37 -0.61
C TYR A 66 -10.25 -2.09 -0.05
N GLN A 67 -11.30 -2.26 -0.87
CA GLN A 67 -12.52 -2.98 -0.48
C GLN A 67 -12.25 -4.47 -0.21
N ASP A 68 -11.44 -5.13 -1.03
CA ASP A 68 -11.07 -6.54 -0.82
C ASP A 68 -10.29 -6.73 0.50
N VAL A 69 -9.36 -5.81 0.81
CA VAL A 69 -8.55 -5.85 2.03
C VAL A 69 -9.42 -5.65 3.27
N ILE A 70 -10.31 -4.65 3.26
CA ILE A 70 -11.25 -4.43 4.37
C ILE A 70 -12.14 -5.65 4.57
N THR A 71 -12.71 -6.18 3.49
CA THR A 71 -13.59 -7.35 3.56
C THR A 71 -12.85 -8.57 4.10
N ALA A 72 -11.61 -8.80 3.67
CA ALA A 72 -10.78 -9.90 4.16
C ALA A 72 -10.47 -9.78 5.66
N LEU A 73 -10.10 -8.59 6.12
CA LEU A 73 -9.80 -8.34 7.53
C LEU A 73 -11.06 -8.49 8.40
N ALA A 74 -12.20 -7.94 7.95
CA ALA A 74 -13.48 -8.04 8.64
C ALA A 74 -13.94 -9.50 8.76
N ASN A 75 -13.87 -10.28 7.67
CA ASN A 75 -14.23 -11.70 7.69
C ASN A 75 -13.32 -12.55 8.59
N ALA A 76 -12.09 -12.10 8.82
CA ALA A 76 -11.15 -12.74 9.73
C ALA A 76 -11.28 -12.26 11.19
N GLY A 77 -12.19 -11.32 11.48
CA GLY A 77 -12.32 -10.70 12.80
C GLY A 77 -11.13 -9.84 13.21
N LEU A 78 -10.29 -9.43 12.26
CA LEU A 78 -9.10 -8.63 12.51
C LEU A 78 -9.42 -7.14 12.44
N SER A 79 -9.37 -6.46 13.59
CA SER A 79 -9.49 -5.01 13.65
C SER A 79 -8.12 -4.36 13.42
N LYS A 80 -7.95 -3.69 12.29
CA LYS A 80 -6.77 -2.90 11.92
C LYS A 80 -7.21 -1.58 11.30
N THR A 81 -6.45 -0.51 11.50
CA THR A 81 -6.73 0.77 10.83
C THR A 81 -6.29 0.66 9.37
N VAL A 82 -7.24 0.76 8.45
CA VAL A 82 -6.98 0.68 7.00
C VAL A 82 -7.27 2.02 6.35
N THR A 83 -6.30 2.53 5.59
CA THR A 83 -6.41 3.77 4.82
C THR A 83 -6.33 3.48 3.33
N GLY A 84 -7.23 4.05 2.54
CA GLY A 84 -7.20 3.96 1.08
C GLY A 84 -6.42 5.11 0.45
N GLY A 85 -5.64 4.80 -0.59
CA GLY A 85 -4.91 5.79 -1.36
C GLY A 85 -4.88 5.44 -2.85
N ARG A 86 -4.63 6.46 -3.68
CA ARG A 86 -4.51 6.32 -5.12
C ARG A 86 -3.16 6.80 -5.59
N TYR A 87 -2.64 6.20 -6.66
CA TYR A 87 -1.38 6.59 -7.26
C TYR A 87 -1.42 6.43 -8.78
N GLY A 88 -0.45 7.04 -9.46
CA GLY A 88 -0.16 6.78 -10.88
C GLY A 88 -1.24 7.14 -11.90
N LEU A 89 -2.39 7.69 -11.49
CA LEU A 89 -3.50 7.98 -12.41
C LEU A 89 -3.05 8.91 -13.54
N GLY A 90 -3.34 8.53 -14.78
CA GLY A 90 -2.95 9.29 -15.97
C GLY A 90 -1.44 9.33 -16.20
N SER A 91 -0.72 8.26 -15.83
CA SER A 91 0.75 8.18 -15.92
C SER A 91 1.48 9.22 -15.06
N LYS A 92 0.83 9.70 -13.99
CA LYS A 92 1.48 10.61 -13.05
C LYS A 92 2.63 9.87 -12.34
N ASP A 93 3.81 10.47 -12.32
CA ASP A 93 4.95 9.90 -11.61
C ASP A 93 4.64 9.65 -10.14
N THR A 94 5.14 8.52 -9.64
CA THR A 94 5.05 8.16 -8.22
C THR A 94 6.46 7.94 -7.66
N PRO A 95 7.21 9.04 -7.40
CA PRO A 95 8.58 8.97 -6.90
C PRO A 95 8.63 8.41 -5.46
N PRO A 96 9.82 8.00 -4.97
CA PRO A 96 10.02 7.54 -3.59
C PRO A 96 9.42 8.49 -2.52
N SER A 97 9.51 9.81 -2.73
CA SER A 97 8.91 10.81 -1.83
C SER A 97 7.40 10.63 -1.63
N SER A 98 6.69 10.17 -2.66
CA SER A 98 5.26 9.84 -2.55
C SER A 98 5.02 8.60 -1.69
N VAL A 99 5.96 7.66 -1.67
CA VAL A 99 5.90 6.47 -0.81
C VAL A 99 6.21 6.85 0.64
N PHE A 100 7.22 7.67 0.89
CA PHE A 100 7.50 8.22 2.23
C PHE A 100 6.28 8.93 2.80
N ALA A 101 5.62 9.79 2.02
CA ALA A 101 4.41 10.49 2.46
C ALA A 101 3.28 9.53 2.92
N VAL A 102 3.15 8.35 2.30
CA VAL A 102 2.18 7.34 2.73
C VAL A 102 2.54 6.75 4.09
N TYR A 103 3.82 6.44 4.33
CA TYR A 103 4.25 5.95 5.65
C TYR A 103 4.19 7.04 6.72
N GLU A 104 4.44 8.30 6.36
CA GLU A 104 4.24 9.45 7.24
C GLU A 104 2.76 9.62 7.65
N GLU A 105 1.84 9.48 6.70
CA GLU A 105 0.40 9.51 6.98
C GLU A 105 -0.02 8.37 7.93
N LEU A 106 0.55 7.18 7.79
CA LEU A 106 0.32 6.07 8.72
C LEU A 106 0.90 6.33 10.13
N ARG A 107 1.71 7.39 10.34
CA ARG A 107 2.12 7.81 11.68
C ARG A 107 1.06 8.60 12.41
N ALA A 108 0.18 9.29 11.69
CA ALA A 108 -0.82 10.14 12.29
C ALA A 108 -1.70 9.36 13.28
N SER A 109 -2.13 10.02 14.35
CA SER A 109 -3.05 9.47 15.35
C SER A 109 -4.37 9.04 14.70
N ARG A 110 -4.80 9.78 13.67
CA ARG A 110 -5.97 9.49 12.86
C ARG A 110 -5.63 9.69 11.38
N PRO A 111 -5.13 8.65 10.69
CA PRO A 111 -4.86 8.72 9.26
C PRO A 111 -6.13 9.09 8.48
N SER A 112 -6.02 9.98 7.51
CA SER A 112 -7.13 10.36 6.65
C SER A 112 -7.61 9.16 5.86
N ALA A 113 -8.90 8.83 5.94
CA ALA A 113 -9.47 7.65 5.27
C ALA A 113 -9.43 7.74 3.73
N ARG A 114 -9.21 8.93 3.14
CA ARG A 114 -9.24 9.15 1.68
C ARG A 114 -8.62 10.51 1.29
N ARG A 115 -7.38 10.55 0.76
CA ARG A 115 -6.86 11.76 0.07
C ARG A 115 -7.09 11.67 -1.45
N GLY A 116 -7.71 12.69 -2.03
CA GLY A 116 -7.71 12.93 -3.46
C GLY A 116 -6.64 13.95 -3.80
N GLY A 117 -5.51 13.50 -4.36
CA GLY A 117 -4.42 14.40 -4.77
C GLY A 117 -3.64 14.98 -3.59
N GLN A 118 -2.35 15.21 -3.82
CA GLN A 118 -1.42 15.76 -2.83
C GLN A 118 -1.86 17.16 -2.39
N GLY A 119 -2.06 17.34 -1.09
CA GLY A 119 -2.18 18.61 -0.39
C GLY A 119 -1.51 18.48 0.97
N HIS A 120 -0.63 19.43 1.29
CA HIS A 120 0.24 19.46 2.49
C HIS A 120 -0.52 19.21 3.80
N PRO A 121 0.07 18.50 4.78
CA PRO A 121 -0.41 18.54 6.15
C PRO A 121 0.21 19.73 6.92
N GLU A 122 -0.62 20.56 7.54
CA GLU A 122 -0.28 21.24 8.79
C GLU A 122 -0.66 20.31 9.97
N GLU A 123 0.11 20.40 11.06
CA GLU A 123 0.18 19.56 12.26
C GLU A 123 1.12 18.35 12.22
N GLU A 124 2.17 18.45 13.05
CA GLU A 124 3.20 17.45 13.30
C GLU A 124 2.66 16.37 14.26
N PRO A 125 2.55 15.10 13.85
CA PRO A 125 2.01 14.05 14.72
C PRO A 125 3.06 13.62 15.76
N ARG A 126 2.60 13.47 17.00
CA ARG A 126 3.39 12.95 18.13
C ARG A 126 3.98 11.59 17.78
N ARG A 127 5.28 11.41 18.07
CA ARG A 127 6.01 10.15 17.92
C ARG A 127 5.57 9.14 18.99
N ASP A 128 4.47 8.45 18.76
CA ASP A 128 4.15 7.27 19.55
C ASP A 128 4.91 6.06 19.01
N GLY A 129 5.70 5.47 19.91
CA GLY A 129 6.60 4.35 19.62
C GLY A 129 5.88 3.04 19.31
N HIS A 130 6.58 2.21 18.54
CA HIS A 130 6.40 0.76 18.41
C HIS A 130 5.31 0.18 17.50
N GLU A 131 4.70 0.93 16.59
CA GLU A 131 3.70 0.40 15.66
C GLU A 131 4.30 -0.01 14.30
N LEU A 132 4.09 -1.27 13.86
CA LEU A 132 4.50 -1.72 12.53
C LEU A 132 3.49 -1.23 11.48
N ARG A 133 4.00 -0.53 10.45
CA ARG A 133 3.20 0.08 9.39
C ARG A 133 3.34 -0.73 8.12
N LEU A 134 2.22 -1.20 7.60
CA LEU A 134 2.20 -2.01 6.40
C LEU A 134 1.60 -1.26 5.23
N ARG A 135 2.22 -1.40 4.06
CA ARG A 135 1.62 -0.97 2.80
C ARG A 135 1.25 -2.18 1.97
N VAL A 136 0.02 -2.21 1.47
CA VAL A 136 -0.46 -3.21 0.52
C VAL A 136 -0.57 -2.56 -0.83
N CYS A 137 0.15 -3.08 -1.81
CA CYS A 137 0.06 -2.56 -3.17
C CYS A 137 -0.71 -3.56 -4.06
N GLY A 138 -1.79 -3.07 -4.71
CA GLY A 138 -2.67 -3.75 -5.70
C GLY A 138 -2.33 -3.42 -7.17
N ALA A 139 -3.00 -4.01 -8.18
CA ALA A 139 -2.45 -4.63 -9.41
C ALA A 139 -3.53 -5.24 -10.30
N GLY A 140 -4.15 -4.35 -11.05
CA GLY A 140 -4.88 -4.73 -12.23
C GLY A 140 -3.98 -5.46 -13.22
N GLY A 141 -4.53 -6.52 -13.80
CA GLY A 141 -3.90 -7.29 -14.85
C GLY A 141 -3.65 -6.43 -16.08
N HIS A 142 -2.42 -6.51 -16.58
CA HIS A 142 -2.09 -6.47 -17.99
C HIS A 142 -0.89 -7.41 -18.19
N GLY A 143 -0.90 -8.12 -19.32
CA GLY A 143 -0.04 -9.25 -19.61
C GLY A 143 1.46 -9.02 -19.35
N LEU A 144 2.12 -10.12 -19.01
CA LEU A 144 3.57 -10.25 -18.95
C LEU A 144 4.19 -9.64 -20.22
N GLN A 145 4.78 -8.45 -20.10
CA GLN A 145 5.81 -8.04 -21.04
C GLN A 145 7.07 -8.82 -20.68
N HIS A 146 7.27 -9.90 -21.43
CA HIS A 146 8.54 -10.59 -21.51
C HIS A 146 9.59 -9.56 -21.96
N LYS A 147 10.56 -9.24 -21.10
CA LYS A 147 11.79 -8.61 -21.56
C LYS A 147 12.50 -9.67 -22.43
N PRO A 148 12.84 -9.40 -23.70
CA PRO A 148 13.76 -10.27 -24.40
C PRO A 148 15.12 -10.16 -23.70
N ASP A 149 15.73 -11.31 -23.41
CA ASP A 149 17.09 -11.38 -22.89
C ASP A 149 18.05 -10.77 -23.93
N PRO A 150 19.03 -9.95 -23.50
CA PRO A 150 20.13 -9.59 -24.35
C PRO A 150 21.11 -10.77 -24.35
N GLU A 151 21.26 -11.40 -25.51
CA GLU A 151 22.24 -12.43 -25.86
C GLU A 151 21.84 -13.90 -25.65
N GLY A 152 21.76 -14.65 -26.76
CA GLY A 152 21.80 -16.11 -26.76
C GLY A 152 21.12 -16.81 -27.94
N TYR A 153 21.74 -16.70 -29.13
CA TYR A 153 21.45 -17.36 -30.43
C TYR A 153 20.24 -16.89 -31.27
#